data_AF-A0A355EK02-F1
#
_entry.id   AF-A0A355EK02-F1
#
_cell.length_a   1.000
_cell.length_b   1.000
_cell.length_c   1.000
_cell.angle_alpha   90.00
_cell.angle_beta   90.00
_cell.angle_gamma   90.00
#
_symmetry.space_group_name_H-M   'P 1'
#
loop_
_entity.id
_entity.type
_entity.pdbx_description
1 polymer ?
#
loop_
_entity_poly.entity_id
_entity_poly.type
_entity_poly.pdbx_seq_one_letter_code
_entity_poly.pdbx_strand_id
1 'polypeptide(L)'
;LNIPHEAVRQYISSAIDVVFHLQRLLDGTRKVVSLQEIVGMEGNIITMQEIFSFEQTGVHDDGMVKGRFRIGGVLPRFVERFKASGIPVPSEMFRTPIQLEL
;
A
#
# COMPACT_ATOMS: atom_id res chain seq x y z
N LEU A 1 -12.85 19.89 23.50
CA LEU A 1 -11.45 19.87 23.01
C LEU A 1 -11.47 20.20 21.52
N ASN A 2 -10.96 21.36 21.12
CA ASN A 2 -10.74 21.66 19.71
C ASN A 2 -9.29 21.28 19.38
N ILE A 3 -9.09 20.12 18.76
CA ILE A 3 -7.75 19.65 18.39
C ILE A 3 -7.41 20.33 17.06
N PRO A 4 -6.29 21.08 16.97
CA PRO A 4 -5.86 21.67 15.71
C PRO A 4 -5.68 20.60 14.63
N HIS A 5 -6.07 20.89 13.39
CA HIS A 5 -5.94 19.95 12.28
C HIS A 5 -4.50 19.47 12.06
N GLU A 6 -3.51 20.32 12.34
CA GLU A 6 -2.10 19.95 12.30
C GLU A 6 -1.75 18.86 13.32
N ALA A 7 -2.19 19.03 14.57
CA ALA A 7 -1.98 18.03 15.60
C ALA A 7 -2.61 16.69 15.22
N VAL A 8 -3.83 16.70 14.66
CA VAL A 8 -4.47 15.47 14.17
C VAL A 8 -3.63 14.79 13.09
N ARG A 9 -3.07 15.54 12.13
CA ARG A 9 -2.21 14.97 11.08
C ARG A 9 -0.91 14.39 11.65
N GLN A 10 -0.31 15.05 12.65
CA GLN A 10 0.85 14.53 13.37
C GLN A 10 0.53 13.24 14.14
N TYR A 11 -0.64 13.18 14.79
CA TYR A 11 -1.09 11.94 15.44
C TYR A 11 -1.29 10.81 14.41
N ILE A 12 -1.93 11.10 13.27
CA ILE A 12 -2.14 10.10 12.21
C ILE A 12 -0.80 9.61 11.66
N SER A 13 0.11 10.53 11.32
CA SER A 13 1.39 10.17 10.69
C SER A 13 2.33 9.39 11.62
N SER A 14 2.20 9.56 12.92
CA SER A 14 2.99 8.82 13.93
C SER A 14 2.36 7.52 14.37
N ALA A 15 1.03 7.38 14.27
CA ALA A 15 0.31 6.20 14.75
C ALA A 15 0.05 5.14 13.67
N ILE A 16 0.09 5.51 12.39
CA ILE A 16 -0.20 4.61 11.27
C ILE A 16 1.08 4.35 10.49
N ASP A 17 1.49 3.09 10.43
CA ASP A 17 2.65 2.67 9.62
C ASP A 17 2.26 2.45 8.14
N VAL A 18 1.11 1.80 7.91
CA VAL A 18 0.74 1.24 6.60
C VAL A 18 -0.76 1.42 6.33
N VAL A 19 -1.11 1.72 5.09
CA VAL A 19 -2.48 1.89 4.60
C VAL A 19 -2.75 0.89 3.46
N PHE A 20 -3.78 0.07 3.64
CA PHE A 20 -4.35 -0.77 2.58
C PHE A 20 -5.60 -0.10 2.01
N HIS A 21 -5.58 0.22 0.72
CA HIS A 21 -6.77 0.69 0.02
C HIS A 21 -7.48 -0.51 -0.61
N LEU A 22 -8.71 -0.76 -0.19
CA LEU A 22 -9.60 -1.78 -0.75
C LEU A 22 -10.66 -1.11 -1.64
N GLN A 23 -10.89 -1.65 -2.83
CA GLN A 23 -11.95 -1.20 -3.72
C GLN A 23 -12.85 -2.36 -4.13
N ARG A 24 -14.14 -2.06 -4.32
CA ARG A 24 -15.05 -2.96 -5.03
C ARG A 24 -14.94 -2.74 -6.53
N LEU A 25 -14.60 -3.77 -7.27
CA LEU A 25 -14.46 -3.74 -8.72
C LEU A 25 -15.80 -3.99 -9.42
N LEU A 26 -15.82 -3.77 -10.74
CA LEU A 26 -17.04 -3.87 -11.55
C LEU A 26 -17.62 -5.29 -11.61
N ASP A 27 -16.77 -6.30 -11.50
CA ASP A 27 -17.16 -7.71 -11.37
C ASP A 27 -17.75 -8.05 -9.98
N GLY A 28 -17.83 -7.06 -9.09
CA GLY A 28 -18.36 -7.21 -7.75
C GLY A 28 -17.35 -7.70 -6.71
N THR A 29 -16.14 -8.07 -7.11
CA THR A 29 -15.06 -8.51 -6.21
C THR A 29 -14.51 -7.35 -5.38
N ARG A 30 -13.97 -7.65 -4.20
CA ARG A 30 -13.21 -6.68 -3.38
C ARG A 30 -11.73 -6.98 -3.51
N LYS A 31 -10.94 -6.00 -3.94
CA LYS A 31 -9.50 -6.17 -4.16
C LYS A 31 -8.72 -5.08 -3.44
N VAL A 32 -7.56 -5.43 -2.89
CA VAL A 32 -6.56 -4.44 -2.47
C VAL A 32 -6.03 -3.76 -3.73
N VAL A 33 -6.25 -2.45 -3.85
CA VAL A 33 -5.82 -1.67 -5.01
C VAL A 33 -4.54 -0.89 -4.77
N SER A 34 -4.18 -0.63 -3.51
CA SER A 34 -2.92 0.00 -3.16
C SER A 34 -2.48 -0.39 -1.76
N LEU A 35 -1.18 -0.58 -1.58
CA LEU A 35 -0.51 -0.68 -0.30
C LEU A 35 0.49 0.48 -0.21
N GLN A 36 0.33 1.33 0.78
CA GLN A 36 1.20 2.48 1.01
C GLN A 36 1.78 2.48 2.42
N GLU A 37 3.02 2.93 2.57
CA GLU A 37 3.62 3.22 3.87
C GLU A 37 3.58 4.72 4.11
N ILE A 38 3.21 5.13 5.33
CA ILE A 38 3.36 6.51 5.75
C ILE A 38 4.84 6.77 6.05
N VAL A 39 5.42 7.70 5.29
CA VAL A 39 6.84 8.06 5.41
C VAL A 39 7.05 9.09 6.54
N GLY A 40 6.05 9.95 6.76
CA GLY A 40 6.06 10.97 7.80
C GLY A 40 5.24 12.18 7.35
N MET A 41 5.74 13.37 7.64
CA MET A 41 5.12 14.63 7.23
C MET A 41 6.14 15.58 6.62
N GLU A 42 5.71 16.30 5.59
CA GLU A 42 6.40 17.47 5.05
C GLU A 42 5.52 18.70 5.29
N GLY A 43 5.93 19.53 6.26
CA GLY A 43 5.07 20.58 6.79
C GLY A 43 3.75 20.00 7.33
N ASN A 44 2.63 20.39 6.71
CA ASN A 44 1.28 19.95 7.09
C ASN A 44 0.70 18.83 6.20
N ILE A 45 1.52 18.23 5.34
CA ILE A 45 1.11 17.16 4.42
C ILE A 45 1.67 15.83 4.93
N ILE A 46 0.81 14.82 5.01
CA ILE A 46 1.25 13.45 5.30
C ILE A 46 1.83 12.87 4.01
N THR A 47 3.09 12.45 4.08
CA THR A 47 3.81 11.88 2.94
C THR A 47 3.72 10.37 2.99
N MET A 48 3.39 9.76 1.85
CA MET A 48 3.22 8.32 1.72
C MET A 48 4.04 7.82 0.53
N GLN A 49 4.50 6.56 0.61
CA GLN A 49 5.13 5.85 -0.49
C GLN A 49 4.32 4.63 -0.87
N GLU A 50 4.06 4.46 -2.17
CA GLU A 50 3.37 3.28 -2.68
C GLU A 50 4.33 2.09 -2.77
N ILE A 51 3.96 1.00 -2.10
CA ILE A 51 4.69 -0.27 -2.09
C ILE A 51 4.16 -1.18 -3.19
N PHE A 52 2.83 -1.27 -3.30
CA PHE A 52 2.13 -2.01 -4.34
C PHE A 52 0.92 -1.25 -4.85
N SER A 53 0.61 -1.40 -6.13
CA SER A 53 -0.66 -0.99 -6.73
C SER A 53 -1.25 -2.12 -7.55
N PHE A 54 -2.57 -2.18 -7.63
CA PHE A 54 -3.27 -3.01 -8.60
C PHE A 54 -3.57 -2.17 -9.85
N GLU A 55 -3.19 -2.67 -11.02
CA GLU A 55 -3.51 -2.11 -12.32
C GLU A 55 -4.54 -3.01 -13.00
N GLN A 56 -5.74 -2.48 -13.23
CA GLN A 56 -6.73 -3.16 -14.06
C GLN A 56 -6.28 -3.10 -15.52
N THR A 57 -6.11 -4.26 -16.14
CA THR A 57 -5.64 -4.40 -17.53
C THR A 57 -6.78 -4.74 -18.49
N GLY A 58 -7.97 -5.10 -17.98
CA GLY A 58 -9.14 -5.37 -18.80
C GLY A 58 -10.24 -6.10 -18.05
N VAL A 59 -11.03 -6.86 -18.81
CA VAL A 59 -12.10 -7.75 -18.34
C VAL A 59 -12.03 -9.06 -19.13
N HIS A 60 -12.27 -10.19 -18.48
CA HIS A 60 -12.42 -11.51 -19.11
C HIS A 60 -13.78 -11.62 -19.83
N ASP A 61 -13.92 -12.63 -20.69
CA ASP A 61 -15.17 -12.86 -21.45
C ASP A 61 -16.35 -13.23 -20.53
N ASP A 62 -16.07 -13.72 -19.32
CA ASP A 62 -17.05 -14.03 -18.27
C ASP A 62 -17.41 -12.80 -17.39
N GLY A 63 -16.84 -11.62 -17.68
CA GLY A 63 -17.07 -10.39 -16.95
C GLY A 63 -16.15 -10.15 -15.75
N MET A 64 -15.20 -11.05 -15.46
CA MET A 64 -14.24 -10.89 -14.34
C MET A 64 -13.17 -9.85 -14.66
N VAL A 65 -12.75 -9.06 -13.67
CA VAL A 65 -11.74 -8.02 -13.87
C VAL A 65 -10.34 -8.63 -14.00
N LYS A 66 -9.68 -8.34 -15.13
CA LYS A 66 -8.26 -8.63 -15.35
C LYS A 66 -7.41 -7.54 -14.74
N GLY A 67 -6.33 -7.93 -14.08
CA GLY A 67 -5.31 -6.97 -13.70
C GLY A 67 -4.07 -7.63 -13.11
N ARG A 68 -3.13 -6.79 -12.72
CA ARG A 68 -1.85 -7.21 -12.16
C ARG A 68 -1.46 -6.32 -11.00
N PHE A 69 -0.66 -6.86 -10.08
CA PHE A 69 0.02 -6.04 -9.10
C PHE A 69 1.31 -5.47 -9.67
N ARG A 70 1.51 -4.17 -9.48
CA ARG A 70 2.74 -3.44 -9.73
C ARG A 70 3.43 -3.18 -8.41
N ILE A 71 4.73 -3.36 -8.38
CA ILE A 71 5.56 -3.04 -7.21
C ILE A 71 6.15 -1.64 -7.40
N GLY A 72 6.11 -0.82 -6.36
CA GLY A 72 6.64 0.54 -6.38
C GLY A 72 8.18 0.63 -6.44
N GLY A 73 8.88 -0.49 -6.26
CA GLY A 73 10.34 -0.55 -6.28
C GLY A 73 11.03 0.04 -5.04
N VAL A 74 10.26 0.33 -3.99
CA VAL A 74 10.74 0.86 -2.71
C VAL A 74 10.80 -0.26 -1.67
N LEU A 75 11.89 -0.31 -0.90
CA LEU A 75 11.98 -1.21 0.25
C LEU A 75 11.31 -0.52 1.46
N PRO A 76 10.21 -1.06 2.01
CA PRO A 76 9.49 -0.40 3.10
C PRO A 76 10.30 -0.41 4.40
N ARG A 77 10.21 0.64 5.22
CA ARG A 77 11.01 0.75 6.45
C ARG A 77 10.56 -0.24 7.52
N PHE A 78 9.27 -0.61 7.53
CA PHE A 78 8.76 -1.61 8.47
C PHE A 78 9.39 -3.01 8.27
N VAL A 79 10.05 -3.28 7.14
CA VAL A 79 10.79 -4.54 6.92
C VAL A 79 11.90 -4.71 7.95
N GLU A 80 12.54 -3.62 8.39
CA GLU A 80 13.55 -3.67 9.45
C GLU A 80 12.94 -4.11 10.79
N ARG A 81 11.73 -3.64 11.11
CA ARG A 81 10.98 -4.04 12.30
C ARG A 81 10.61 -5.53 12.25
N PHE A 82 10.24 -6.03 11.07
CA PHE A 82 9.93 -7.46 10.88
C PHE A 82 11.17 -8.31 11.10
N LYS A 83 12.32 -7.90 10.53
CA LYS A 83 13.61 -8.58 10.76
C LYS A 83 13.98 -8.61 12.25
N ALA A 84 13.87 -7.48 12.94
CA ALA A 84 14.13 -7.38 14.37
C ALA A 84 13.18 -8.26 15.22
N SER A 85 11.97 -8.53 14.70
CA SER A 85 10.98 -9.42 15.32
C SER A 85 11.15 -10.89 14.92
N GLY A 86 12.22 -11.24 14.19
CA GLY A 86 12.46 -12.60 13.71
C GLY A 86 11.55 -13.04 12.57
N ILE A 87 10.86 -12.10 11.90
CA ILE A 87 10.02 -12.36 10.73
C ILE A 87 10.86 -12.12 9.47
N PRO A 88 11.32 -13.18 8.78
CA PRO A 88 12.11 -13.02 7.57
C PRO A 88 11.23 -12.49 6.44
N VAL A 89 11.63 -11.36 5.84
CA VAL A 89 10.98 -10.81 4.65
C VAL A 89 12.02 -10.78 3.51
N PRO A 90 11.84 -11.58 2.45
CA PRO A 90 12.70 -11.54 1.27
C PRO A 90 12.66 -10.15 0.64
N SER A 91 13.84 -9.54 0.44
CA SER A 91 13.92 -8.19 -0.15
C SER A 91 13.46 -8.15 -1.60
N GLU A 92 13.52 -9.30 -2.27
CA GLU A 92 13.14 -9.57 -3.65
C GLU A 92 11.65 -9.32 -3.87
N MET A 93 10.83 -9.50 -2.82
CA MET A 93 9.38 -9.21 -2.81
C MET A 93 9.08 -7.75 -3.16
N PHE A 94 10.01 -6.83 -2.93
CA PHE A 94 9.82 -5.40 -3.22
C PHE A 94 10.66 -4.92 -4.41
N ARG A 95 11.44 -5.81 -5.04
CA ARG A 95 12.38 -5.46 -6.11
C ARG A 95 11.98 -5.98 -7.49
N THR A 96 11.25 -7.10 -7.55
CA THR A 96 10.90 -7.74 -8.82
C THR A 96 9.41 -7.57 -9.09
N PRO A 97 8.96 -7.01 -10.23
CA PRO A 97 7.54 -7.00 -10.57
C PRO A 97 6.98 -8.42 -10.52
N ILE A 98 6.26 -8.77 -9.46
CA ILE A 98 5.55 -10.04 -9.40
C ILE A 98 4.31 -9.86 -10.27
N GLN A 99 4.36 -10.38 -11.50
CA GLN A 99 3.17 -10.57 -12.32
C GLN A 99 2.38 -11.74 -11.73
N LEU A 100 1.56 -11.45 -10.72
CA LEU A 100 0.45 -12.30 -10.36
C LEU A 100 -0.71 -11.91 -11.27
N GLU A 101 -0.86 -12.64 -12.37
CA GLU A 101 -2.11 -12.67 -13.11
C GLU A 101 -3.14 -13.38 -12.23
N LEU A 102 -4.23 -12.68 -11.92
CA LEU A 102 -5.39 -13.21 -11.21
C LEU A 102 -6.56 -13.33 -12.18
#